data_AF-A0A413H6C5-F1
#
_entry.id   AF-A0A413H6C5-F1
#
_cell.length_a   1.000
_cell.length_b   1.000
_cell.length_c   1.000
_cell.angle_alpha   90.00
_cell.angle_beta   90.00
_cell.angle_gamma   90.00
#
_symmetry.space_group_name_H-M   'P 1'
#
loop_
_entity.id
_entity.type
_entity.pdbx_description
1 polymer ?
#
loop_
_entity_poly.entity_id
_entity_poly.type
_entity_poly.pdbx_seq_one_letter_code
_entity_poly.pdbx_strand_id
1 'polypeptide(L)'
;MKRRYGMALVTALFAMVFCGALLLSGCSQSEKKNDEPDYADDRAMAVIAQGYQKRSDYIESLGEDADLSSNKVRKEIIKTEIDNDKELKKAPFKDAKMQEDVIAYLNLLDNQLDVTKKYAESDPKYYEEWEKAYDARSAQLKKLVDRYDLTVDDEYQDEFDELIKNGRTVEEKTHNDEVINGLLSSANFEKSDDGYGLYTYTAIVENTSDISFENVYLNVALYDADGVRAEECYADTSAWAPGEKVKFEVMSEVDASRLAPTVSGYSVKE
;
A
#
# COMPACT_ATOMS: atom_id res chain seq x y z
N MET A 1 2.74 25.21 63.51
CA MET A 1 1.85 24.23 64.17
C MET A 1 2.11 22.88 63.50
N LYS A 2 2.88 21.96 64.10
CA LYS A 2 2.41 20.76 64.86
C LYS A 2 1.20 20.08 64.16
N ARG A 3 1.29 18.85 63.63
CA ARG A 3 1.72 17.59 64.30
C ARG A 3 2.28 16.54 63.31
N ARG A 4 3.31 15.83 63.79
CA ARG A 4 3.79 14.48 63.38
C ARG A 4 2.91 13.40 64.02
N TYR A 5 2.78 12.24 63.39
CA TYR A 5 2.84 10.85 63.93
C TYR A 5 2.81 9.93 62.68
N GLY A 6 3.50 8.80 62.54
CA GLY A 6 4.29 7.96 63.42
C GLY A 6 4.59 6.66 62.66
N MET A 7 5.83 6.20 62.81
CA MET A 7 6.50 5.07 62.18
C MET A 7 6.04 3.72 62.76
N ALA A 8 6.05 2.64 61.98
CA ALA A 8 6.10 1.27 62.50
C ALA A 8 6.85 0.34 61.53
N LEU A 9 8.12 0.11 61.88
CA LEU A 9 8.95 -1.03 61.48
C LEU A 9 8.41 -2.30 62.15
N VAL A 10 8.43 -3.44 61.45
CA VAL A 10 8.57 -4.76 62.10
C VAL A 10 9.61 -5.57 61.34
N THR A 11 10.80 -5.63 61.93
CA THR A 11 11.86 -6.58 61.68
C THR A 11 11.54 -7.90 62.39
N ALA A 12 11.69 -9.04 61.71
CA ALA A 12 11.79 -10.35 62.36
C ALA A 12 13.06 -11.05 61.84
N LEU A 13 14.08 -11.04 62.69
CA LEU A 13 15.34 -11.78 62.57
C LEU A 13 15.18 -13.05 63.43
N PHE A 14 15.49 -14.22 62.88
CA PHE A 14 15.83 -15.40 63.67
C PHE A 14 17.10 -16.03 63.08
N ALA A 15 18.07 -16.26 63.95
CA ALA A 15 19.44 -16.63 63.62
C ALA A 15 19.75 -18.10 64.00
N MET A 16 20.67 -18.69 63.22
CA MET A 16 21.60 -19.81 63.53
C MET A 16 20.99 -21.21 63.81
N VAL A 17 21.54 -22.32 63.31
CA VAL A 17 22.92 -22.82 63.53
C VAL A 17 23.41 -23.73 62.39
N PHE A 18 24.72 -23.60 62.12
CA PHE A 18 25.67 -24.36 61.32
C PHE A 18 25.69 -25.90 61.54
N CYS A 19 25.91 -26.69 60.47
CA CYS A 19 26.89 -27.80 60.42
C CYS A 19 26.83 -28.56 59.08
N GLY A 20 27.99 -28.83 58.47
CA GLY A 20 28.20 -29.98 57.57
C GLY A 20 28.69 -29.63 56.17
N ALA A 21 29.99 -29.84 55.94
CA ALA A 21 30.71 -29.56 54.71
C ALA A 21 30.44 -30.55 53.56
N LEU A 22 30.61 -30.02 52.33
CA LEU A 22 31.21 -30.65 51.13
C LEU A 22 30.72 -32.04 50.71
N LEU A 23 29.98 -32.11 49.59
CA LEU A 23 30.36 -32.98 48.46
C LEU A 23 29.95 -32.33 47.13
N LEU A 24 30.94 -32.22 46.24
CA LEU A 24 30.82 -31.87 44.83
C LEU A 24 29.88 -32.86 44.12
N SER A 25 28.92 -32.33 43.38
CA SER A 25 28.30 -33.00 42.23
C SER A 25 27.84 -31.90 41.29
N GLY A 26 28.71 -31.56 40.35
CA GLY A 26 28.36 -30.69 39.24
C GLY A 26 27.34 -31.41 38.36
N CYS A 27 26.10 -30.95 38.40
CA CYS A 27 25.21 -31.03 37.27
C CYS A 27 24.99 -29.59 36.82
N SER A 28 25.68 -29.20 35.74
CA SER A 28 25.24 -28.08 34.94
C SER A 28 23.83 -28.40 34.48
N GLN A 29 22.84 -27.82 35.13
CA GLN A 29 21.51 -27.70 34.57
C GLN A 29 21.63 -26.70 33.42
N SER A 30 22.14 -27.19 32.29
CA SER A 30 21.90 -26.57 31.00
C SER A 30 20.38 -26.53 30.85
N GLU A 31 19.81 -25.34 31.06
CA GLU A 31 18.48 -25.02 30.60
C GLU A 31 18.37 -25.57 29.18
N LYS A 32 17.43 -26.51 28.99
CA LYS A 32 17.03 -26.89 27.64
C LYS A 32 16.53 -25.62 26.99
N LYS A 33 17.31 -25.06 26.05
CA LYS A 33 16.74 -24.14 25.06
C LYS A 33 15.53 -24.88 24.48
N ASN A 34 14.34 -24.31 24.62
CA ASN A 34 13.21 -24.76 23.84
C ASN A 34 13.65 -24.68 22.37
N ASP A 35 13.72 -25.82 21.69
CA ASP A 35 13.94 -25.93 20.23
C ASP A 35 12.70 -25.46 19.44
N GLU A 36 11.76 -24.76 20.08
CA GLU A 36 10.60 -24.21 19.42
C GLU A 36 11.04 -22.95 18.64
N PRO A 37 10.74 -22.85 17.34
CA PRO A 37 11.10 -21.67 16.56
C PRO A 37 10.54 -20.41 17.21
N ASP A 38 11.37 -19.38 17.36
CA ASP A 38 10.95 -18.03 17.76
C ASP A 38 10.15 -17.40 16.61
N TYR A 39 8.85 -17.70 16.57
CA TYR A 39 7.93 -17.22 15.55
C TYR A 39 7.72 -15.71 15.70
N ALA A 40 7.75 -15.00 14.58
CA ALA A 40 7.64 -13.53 14.57
C ALA A 40 6.22 -13.00 14.72
N ASP A 41 5.19 -13.87 14.69
CA ASP A 41 3.77 -13.50 14.66
C ASP A 41 3.41 -12.44 15.71
N ASP A 42 3.83 -12.63 16.96
CA ASP A 42 3.49 -11.73 18.08
C ASP A 42 4.30 -10.41 18.09
N ARG A 43 5.40 -10.34 17.34
CA ARG A 43 6.32 -9.18 17.36
C ARG A 43 6.42 -8.43 16.05
N ALA A 44 5.91 -8.99 14.95
CA ALA A 44 6.10 -8.42 13.61
C ALA A 44 5.52 -7.01 13.50
N MET A 45 4.30 -6.79 14.00
CA MET A 45 3.67 -5.46 13.94
C MET A 45 4.43 -4.45 14.81
N ALA A 46 4.84 -4.84 16.01
CA ALA A 46 5.65 -3.98 16.87
C ALA A 46 7.00 -3.60 16.24
N VAL A 47 7.66 -4.54 15.54
CA VAL A 47 8.90 -4.25 14.82
C VAL A 47 8.64 -3.26 13.69
N ILE A 48 7.62 -3.48 12.86
CA ILE A 48 7.26 -2.58 11.74
C ILE A 48 6.91 -1.18 12.27
N ALA A 49 6.12 -1.08 13.34
CA ALA A 49 5.79 0.18 13.98
C ALA A 49 7.06 0.93 14.43
N GLN A 50 7.98 0.23 15.11
CA GLN A 50 9.27 0.80 15.51
C GLN A 50 10.11 1.26 14.30
N GLY A 51 10.03 0.56 13.17
CA GLY A 51 10.70 0.94 11.92
C GLY A 51 10.17 2.27 11.39
N TYR A 52 8.85 2.41 11.33
CA TYR A 52 8.19 3.66 10.95
C TYR A 52 8.53 4.80 11.91
N GLN A 53 8.43 4.57 13.22
CA GLN A 53 8.71 5.59 14.23
C GLN A 53 10.16 6.09 14.17
N LYS A 54 11.14 5.18 14.06
CA LYS A 54 12.56 5.55 13.88
C LYS A 54 12.79 6.36 12.62
N ARG A 55 12.07 6.05 11.55
CA ARG A 55 12.10 6.83 10.31
C ARG A 55 11.55 8.24 10.54
N SER A 56 10.43 8.38 11.24
CA SER A 56 9.85 9.67 11.59
C SER A 56 10.79 10.50 12.46
N ASP A 57 11.37 9.90 13.51
CA ASP A 57 12.39 10.54 14.35
C ASP A 57 13.60 11.00 13.53
N TYR A 58 14.03 10.17 12.57
CA TYR A 58 15.14 10.53 11.70
C TYR A 58 14.79 11.74 10.84
N ILE A 59 13.58 11.80 10.26
CA ILE A 59 13.11 12.97 9.50
C ILE A 59 13.14 14.23 10.37
N GLU A 60 12.60 14.17 11.58
CA GLU A 60 12.59 15.30 12.51
C GLU A 60 14.02 15.76 12.86
N SER A 61 14.93 14.80 13.07
CA SER A 61 16.34 15.09 13.40
C SER A 61 17.11 15.83 12.31
N LEU A 62 16.63 15.83 11.07
CA LEU A 62 17.24 16.57 9.96
C LEU A 62 16.96 18.07 10.01
N GLY A 63 15.92 18.49 10.75
CA GLY A 63 15.48 19.87 10.87
C GLY A 63 14.66 20.39 9.67
N GLU A 64 14.02 21.56 9.85
CA GLU A 64 13.07 22.13 8.89
C GLU A 64 13.70 22.50 7.53
N ASP A 65 14.99 22.83 7.50
CA ASP A 65 15.71 23.21 6.27
C ASP A 65 16.16 21.99 5.44
N ALA A 66 15.84 20.78 5.87
CA ALA A 66 16.25 19.56 5.17
C ALA A 66 15.49 19.40 3.84
N ASP A 67 16.23 19.13 2.77
CA ASP A 67 15.65 18.78 1.48
C ASP A 67 15.16 17.32 1.48
N LEU A 68 13.95 17.11 2.01
CA LEU A 68 13.27 15.81 2.03
C LEU A 68 12.94 15.29 0.62
N SER A 69 13.02 16.15 -0.40
CA SER A 69 12.81 15.75 -1.79
C SER A 69 14.04 15.05 -2.38
N SER A 70 15.23 15.28 -1.82
CA SER A 70 16.48 14.69 -2.29
C SER A 70 16.52 13.17 -2.13
N ASN A 71 16.92 12.47 -3.17
CA ASN A 71 17.28 11.05 -3.18
C ASN A 71 18.34 10.71 -2.14
N LYS A 72 19.27 11.62 -1.82
CA LYS A 72 20.26 11.37 -0.77
C LYS A 72 19.55 11.21 0.58
N VAL A 73 18.63 12.13 0.88
CA VAL A 73 17.87 12.14 2.14
C VAL A 73 16.87 10.99 2.17
N ARG A 74 16.07 10.80 1.11
CA ARG A 74 15.12 9.69 0.98
C ARG A 74 15.77 8.32 1.18
N LYS A 75 16.99 8.10 0.66
CA LYS A 75 17.73 6.85 0.87
C LYS A 75 17.96 6.55 2.35
N GLU A 76 18.40 7.54 3.12
CA GLU A 76 18.71 7.33 4.53
C GLU A 76 17.43 7.16 5.37
N ILE A 77 16.37 7.90 5.04
CA ILE A 77 15.04 7.73 5.62
C ILE A 77 14.53 6.29 5.42
N ILE A 78 14.55 5.78 4.18
CA ILE A 78 14.06 4.41 3.87
C ILE A 78 14.96 3.35 4.49
N LYS A 79 16.29 3.54 4.46
CA LYS A 79 17.23 2.60 5.07
C LYS A 79 17.04 2.48 6.57
N THR A 80 16.71 3.58 7.27
CA THR A 80 16.46 3.57 8.72
C THR A 80 15.37 2.55 9.07
N GLU A 81 14.31 2.51 8.27
CA GLU A 81 13.20 1.57 8.41
C GLU A 81 13.60 0.15 7.99
N ILE A 82 14.24 -0.03 6.83
CA ILE A 82 14.75 -1.34 6.37
C ILE A 82 15.69 -1.98 7.39
N ASP A 83 16.61 -1.20 7.98
CA ASP A 83 17.59 -1.72 8.93
C ASP A 83 16.95 -2.15 10.24
N ASN A 84 15.84 -1.55 10.63
CA ASN A 84 15.03 -2.00 11.76
C ASN A 84 14.33 -3.33 11.45
N ASP A 85 13.71 -3.42 10.28
CA ASP A 85 12.77 -4.50 9.98
C ASP A 85 13.44 -5.74 9.37
N LYS A 86 14.71 -5.66 8.95
CA LYS A 86 15.42 -6.69 8.16
C LYS A 86 15.40 -8.09 8.76
N GLU A 87 15.33 -8.23 10.08
CA GLU A 87 15.31 -9.54 10.74
C GLU A 87 14.00 -10.30 10.43
N LEU A 88 12.89 -9.58 10.14
CA LEU A 88 11.62 -10.19 9.74
C LEU A 88 11.72 -10.92 8.39
N LYS A 89 12.64 -10.54 7.49
CA LYS A 89 12.81 -11.21 6.19
C LYS A 89 13.18 -12.69 6.32
N LYS A 90 13.82 -13.07 7.44
CA LYS A 90 14.30 -14.43 7.70
C LYS A 90 13.60 -15.10 8.88
N ALA A 91 12.76 -14.36 9.60
CA ALA A 91 12.09 -14.89 10.76
C ALA A 91 11.05 -15.95 10.35
N PRO A 92 10.91 -17.04 11.11
CA PRO A 92 9.83 -17.99 10.89
C PRO A 92 8.50 -17.35 11.34
N PHE A 93 7.42 -17.67 10.64
CA PHE A 93 6.06 -17.31 11.00
C PHE A 93 5.21 -18.57 11.09
N LYS A 94 4.25 -18.58 12.00
CA LYS A 94 3.26 -19.65 12.11
C LYS A 94 2.08 -19.37 11.19
N ASP A 95 1.66 -18.11 11.10
CA ASP A 95 0.67 -17.63 10.16
C ASP A 95 1.33 -17.30 8.80
N ALA A 96 1.10 -18.18 7.83
CA ALA A 96 1.62 -18.03 6.47
C ALA A 96 1.09 -16.76 5.76
N LYS A 97 -0.12 -16.28 6.12
CA LYS A 97 -0.68 -15.05 5.55
C LYS A 97 -0.09 -13.80 6.17
N MET A 98 0.16 -13.81 7.48
CA MET A 98 0.95 -12.75 8.10
C MET A 98 2.35 -12.67 7.51
N GLN A 99 3.00 -13.82 7.31
CA GLN A 99 4.30 -13.88 6.65
C GLN A 99 4.27 -13.25 5.27
N GLU A 100 3.30 -13.64 4.44
CA GLU A 100 3.14 -13.09 3.08
C GLU A 100 2.98 -11.57 3.09
N ASP A 101 2.14 -11.03 3.98
CA ASP A 101 1.87 -9.60 4.08
C ASP A 101 3.06 -8.80 4.66
N VAL A 102 3.77 -9.35 5.64
CA VAL A 102 5.00 -8.75 6.19
C VAL A 102 6.08 -8.73 5.12
N ILE A 103 6.31 -9.85 4.41
CA ILE A 103 7.32 -9.90 3.35
C ILE A 103 6.95 -8.95 2.20
N ALA A 104 5.67 -8.82 1.85
CA ALA A 104 5.21 -7.84 0.86
C ALA A 104 5.57 -6.42 1.27
N TYR A 105 5.32 -6.04 2.52
CA TYR A 105 5.71 -4.73 3.06
C TYR A 105 7.23 -4.48 2.97
N LEU A 106 8.05 -5.46 3.37
CA LEU A 106 9.51 -5.32 3.32
C LEU A 106 10.05 -5.19 1.89
N ASN A 107 9.44 -5.89 0.94
CA ASN A 107 9.79 -5.76 -0.47
C ASN A 107 9.39 -4.38 -1.03
N LEU A 108 8.30 -3.79 -0.55
CA LEU A 108 7.88 -2.45 -0.97
C LEU A 108 8.83 -1.35 -0.45
N LEU A 109 9.42 -1.52 0.74
CA LEU A 109 10.52 -0.68 1.20
C LEU A 109 11.75 -0.80 0.29
N ASP A 110 12.13 -2.01 -0.09
CA ASP A 110 13.24 -2.23 -1.04
C ASP A 110 12.94 -1.58 -2.40
N ASN A 111 11.71 -1.69 -2.90
CA ASN A 111 11.28 -1.05 -4.15
C ASN A 111 11.37 0.48 -4.09
N GLN A 112 10.89 1.10 -3.01
CA GLN A 112 11.06 2.55 -2.80
C GLN A 112 12.55 2.93 -2.80
N LEU A 113 13.38 2.16 -2.10
CA LEU A 113 14.81 2.40 -2.07
C LEU A 113 15.43 2.27 -3.47
N ASP A 114 14.99 1.31 -4.28
CA ASP A 114 15.50 1.10 -5.63
C ASP A 114 15.10 2.20 -6.61
N VAL A 115 13.92 2.80 -6.48
CA VAL A 115 13.54 4.01 -7.27
C VAL A 115 14.57 5.11 -7.06
N THR A 116 14.96 5.40 -5.81
CA THR A 116 15.96 6.44 -5.50
C THR A 116 17.37 6.12 -6.01
N LYS A 117 17.67 4.85 -6.29
CA LYS A 117 18.94 4.41 -6.87
C LYS A 117 18.91 4.47 -8.39
N LYS A 118 17.78 4.10 -9.00
CA LYS A 118 17.62 3.90 -10.43
C LYS A 118 17.42 5.22 -11.18
N TYR A 119 16.63 6.12 -10.63
CA TYR A 119 16.23 7.35 -11.30
C TYR A 119 16.89 8.57 -10.64
N ALA A 120 17.42 9.49 -11.46
CA ALA A 120 17.80 10.81 -10.99
C ALA A 120 16.55 11.64 -10.69
N GLU A 121 16.62 12.59 -9.76
CA GLU A 121 15.49 13.47 -9.41
C GLU A 121 15.00 14.30 -10.61
N SER A 122 15.88 14.55 -11.58
CA SER A 122 15.55 15.24 -12.83
C SER A 122 14.99 14.33 -13.93
N ASP A 123 14.88 13.02 -13.69
CA ASP A 123 14.29 12.10 -14.66
C ASP A 123 12.77 12.34 -14.74
N PRO A 124 12.19 12.53 -15.94
CA PRO A 124 10.74 12.71 -16.09
C PRO A 124 9.89 11.59 -15.47
N LYS A 125 10.43 10.36 -15.38
CA LYS A 125 9.73 9.21 -14.77
C LYS A 125 9.90 9.11 -13.26
N TYR A 126 10.76 9.94 -12.66
CA TYR A 126 11.09 9.83 -11.24
C TYR A 126 9.84 9.93 -10.36
N TYR A 127 9.02 10.97 -10.57
CA TYR A 127 7.84 11.22 -9.75
C TYR A 127 6.78 10.12 -9.91
N GLU A 128 6.52 9.68 -11.13
CA GLU A 128 5.58 8.58 -11.42
C GLU A 128 5.98 7.29 -10.68
N GLU A 129 7.25 6.90 -10.77
CA GLU A 129 7.75 5.66 -10.16
C GLU A 129 7.86 5.78 -8.64
N TRP A 130 8.19 6.98 -8.14
CA TRP A 130 8.24 7.27 -6.71
C TRP A 130 6.84 7.22 -6.09
N GLU A 131 5.86 7.90 -6.68
CA GLU A 131 4.47 7.89 -6.24
C GLU A 131 3.92 6.46 -6.23
N LYS A 132 4.10 5.71 -7.32
CA LYS A 132 3.71 4.31 -7.39
C LYS A 132 4.28 3.46 -6.25
N ALA A 133 5.57 3.61 -5.95
CA ALA A 133 6.21 2.87 -4.87
C ALA A 133 5.73 3.33 -3.47
N TYR A 134 5.50 4.64 -3.30
CA TYR A 134 4.95 5.23 -2.08
C TYR A 134 3.53 4.78 -1.79
N ASP A 135 2.67 4.80 -2.80
CA ASP A 135 1.27 4.41 -2.69
C ASP A 135 1.14 2.92 -2.37
N ALA A 136 1.91 2.07 -3.06
CA ALA A 136 1.90 0.63 -2.80
C ALA A 136 2.33 0.30 -1.36
N ARG A 137 3.37 0.98 -0.82
CA ARG A 137 3.76 0.83 0.59
C ARG A 137 2.64 1.28 1.53
N SER A 138 2.01 2.42 1.23
CA SER A 138 0.93 2.99 2.06
C SER A 138 -0.29 2.07 2.13
N ALA A 139 -0.67 1.49 0.99
CA ALA A 139 -1.70 0.46 0.87
C ALA A 139 -1.37 -0.79 1.69
N GLN A 140 -0.14 -1.29 1.58
CA GLN A 140 0.28 -2.45 2.36
C GLN A 140 0.30 -2.17 3.87
N LEU A 141 0.72 -0.99 4.31
CA LEU A 141 0.64 -0.59 5.73
C LEU A 141 -0.81 -0.57 6.22
N LYS A 142 -1.74 -0.01 5.43
CA LYS A 142 -3.17 -0.07 5.73
C LYS A 142 -3.65 -1.51 5.91
N LYS A 143 -3.26 -2.41 5.01
CA LYS A 143 -3.60 -3.84 5.11
C LYS A 143 -3.09 -4.46 6.41
N LEU A 144 -1.91 -4.07 6.88
CA LEU A 144 -1.37 -4.53 8.16
C LEU A 144 -2.16 -3.99 9.37
N VAL A 145 -2.61 -2.73 9.31
CA VAL A 145 -3.52 -2.14 10.30
C VAL A 145 -4.83 -2.93 10.35
N ASP A 146 -5.50 -3.10 9.20
CA ASP A 146 -6.83 -3.70 9.13
C ASP A 146 -6.86 -5.19 9.52
N ARG A 147 -5.76 -5.93 9.29
CA ARG A 147 -5.71 -7.40 9.47
C ARG A 147 -4.99 -7.88 10.72
N TYR A 148 -4.04 -7.09 11.22
CA TYR A 148 -3.12 -7.51 12.27
C TYR A 148 -2.97 -6.47 13.39
N ASP A 149 -3.83 -5.44 13.41
CA ASP A 149 -3.87 -4.41 14.44
C ASP A 149 -2.51 -3.70 14.61
N LEU A 150 -1.83 -3.39 13.51
CA LEU A 150 -0.64 -2.55 13.54
C LEU A 150 -0.99 -1.17 14.11
N THR A 151 -0.31 -0.78 15.19
CA THR A 151 -0.42 0.55 15.82
C THR A 151 0.94 1.18 15.98
N VAL A 152 1.00 2.51 15.99
CA VAL A 152 2.18 3.30 16.36
C VAL A 152 1.91 4.03 17.68
N ASP A 153 2.95 4.55 18.32
CA ASP A 153 2.78 5.39 19.51
C ASP A 153 2.02 6.68 19.16
N ASP A 154 1.24 7.22 20.11
CA ASP A 154 0.34 8.37 19.93
C ASP A 154 1.01 9.59 19.25
N GLU A 155 2.30 9.80 19.52
CA GLU A 155 3.09 10.90 18.95
C GLU A 155 3.25 10.83 17.43
N TYR A 156 3.10 9.64 16.82
CA TYR A 156 3.26 9.42 15.39
C TYR A 156 1.94 9.10 14.67
N GLN A 157 0.83 9.09 15.41
CA GLN A 157 -0.45 8.58 14.93
C GLN A 157 -1.01 9.43 13.79
N ASP A 158 -0.91 10.76 13.89
CA ASP A 158 -1.46 11.68 12.88
C ASP A 158 -0.75 11.50 11.53
N GLU A 159 0.59 11.51 11.51
CA GLU A 159 1.37 11.29 10.28
C GLU A 159 1.20 9.88 9.72
N PHE A 160 1.03 8.88 10.58
CA PHE A 160 0.79 7.50 10.16
C PHE A 160 -0.58 7.34 9.51
N ASP A 161 -1.61 7.97 10.10
CA ASP A 161 -2.98 7.97 9.57
C ASP A 161 -3.06 8.69 8.22
N GLU A 162 -2.36 9.81 8.05
CA GLU A 162 -2.27 10.49 6.75
C GLU A 162 -1.61 9.61 5.68
N LEU A 163 -0.51 8.92 6.04
CA LEU A 163 0.17 7.99 5.15
C LEU A 163 -0.76 6.86 4.68
N ILE A 164 -1.44 6.16 5.59
CA ILE A 164 -2.29 5.02 5.22
C ILE A 164 -3.61 5.44 4.57
N LYS A 165 -4.08 6.68 4.80
CA LYS A 165 -5.22 7.26 4.09
C LYS A 165 -4.94 7.39 2.59
N ASN A 166 -3.71 7.76 2.21
CA ASN A 166 -3.29 7.77 0.80
C ASN A 166 -3.33 6.35 0.20
N GLY A 167 -2.94 5.33 0.98
CA GLY A 167 -3.03 3.93 0.59
C GLY A 167 -4.45 3.49 0.23
N ARG A 168 -5.46 3.90 1.02
CA ARG A 168 -6.88 3.62 0.74
C ARG A 168 -7.31 4.18 -0.60
N THR A 169 -7.02 5.46 -0.86
CA THR A 169 -7.40 6.13 -2.12
C THR A 169 -6.79 5.44 -3.34
N VAL A 170 -5.59 4.88 -3.23
CA VAL A 170 -4.90 4.25 -4.36
C VAL A 170 -5.36 2.82 -4.61
N GLU A 171 -5.62 2.03 -3.57
CA GLU A 171 -6.26 0.71 -3.73
C GLU A 171 -7.65 0.86 -4.33
N GLU A 172 -8.45 1.81 -3.83
CA GLU A 172 -9.77 2.13 -4.37
C GLU A 172 -9.66 2.57 -5.84
N LYS A 173 -8.74 3.48 -6.17
CA LYS A 173 -8.53 3.91 -7.55
C LYS A 173 -8.09 2.77 -8.46
N THR A 174 -7.14 1.94 -8.03
CA THR A 174 -6.65 0.80 -8.81
C THR A 174 -7.76 -0.22 -9.04
N HIS A 175 -8.54 -0.53 -8.01
CA HIS A 175 -9.70 -1.40 -8.13
C HIS A 175 -10.74 -0.81 -9.09
N ASN A 176 -11.06 0.47 -8.95
CA ASN A 176 -12.01 1.15 -9.82
C ASN A 176 -11.52 1.17 -11.27
N ASP A 177 -10.22 1.41 -11.51
CA ASP A 177 -9.57 1.37 -12.82
C ASP A 177 -9.68 -0.03 -13.44
N GLU A 178 -9.37 -1.09 -12.67
CA GLU A 178 -9.51 -2.48 -13.13
C GLU A 178 -10.96 -2.81 -13.48
N VAL A 179 -11.92 -2.39 -12.65
CA VAL A 179 -13.34 -2.64 -12.87
C VAL A 179 -13.84 -1.94 -14.13
N ILE A 180 -13.63 -0.63 -14.27
CA ILE A 180 -14.15 0.12 -15.42
C ILE A 180 -13.49 -0.32 -16.74
N ASN A 181 -12.18 -0.60 -16.73
CA ASN A 181 -11.51 -1.17 -17.90
C ASN A 181 -12.03 -2.58 -18.21
N GLY A 182 -12.35 -3.37 -17.18
CA GLY A 182 -13.01 -4.66 -17.31
C GLY A 182 -14.38 -4.55 -17.99
N LEU A 183 -15.22 -3.59 -17.58
CA LEU A 183 -16.52 -3.33 -18.23
C LEU A 183 -16.34 -3.01 -19.72
N LEU A 184 -15.40 -2.13 -20.06
CA LEU A 184 -15.14 -1.70 -21.44
C LEU A 184 -14.47 -2.76 -22.31
N SER A 185 -13.78 -3.73 -21.71
CA SER A 185 -13.25 -4.88 -22.46
C SER A 185 -14.36 -5.71 -23.13
N SER A 186 -15.60 -5.60 -22.64
CA SER A 186 -16.79 -6.20 -23.24
C SER A 186 -17.45 -5.35 -24.33
N ALA A 187 -17.01 -4.11 -24.52
CA ALA A 187 -17.60 -3.18 -25.48
C ALA A 187 -17.40 -3.69 -26.91
N ASN A 188 -18.51 -4.01 -27.58
CA ASN A 188 -18.53 -4.34 -28.99
C ASN A 188 -19.19 -3.19 -29.76
N PHE A 189 -18.41 -2.48 -30.57
CA PHE A 189 -18.90 -1.35 -31.36
C PHE A 189 -19.51 -1.86 -32.67
N GLU A 190 -20.82 -1.69 -32.81
CA GLU A 190 -21.54 -1.95 -34.04
C GLU A 190 -21.45 -0.73 -34.97
N LYS A 191 -21.12 -0.99 -36.24
CA LYS A 191 -21.02 0.05 -37.28
C LYS A 191 -22.36 0.21 -38.00
N SER A 192 -22.79 1.46 -38.14
CA SER A 192 -23.86 1.89 -39.04
C SER A 192 -23.31 2.87 -40.07
N ASP A 193 -23.74 2.73 -41.31
CA ASP A 193 -23.41 3.60 -42.44
C ASP A 193 -24.68 4.33 -42.89
N ASP A 194 -24.64 5.66 -42.91
CA ASP A 194 -25.77 6.48 -43.35
C ASP A 194 -25.86 6.61 -44.88
N GLY A 195 -24.87 6.10 -45.61
CA GLY A 195 -24.77 6.13 -47.07
C GLY A 195 -24.20 7.44 -47.63
N TYR A 196 -23.80 8.38 -46.78
CA TYR A 196 -23.24 9.69 -47.14
C TYR A 196 -21.76 9.84 -46.76
N GLY A 197 -21.11 8.76 -46.34
CA GLY A 197 -19.70 8.72 -45.98
C GLY A 197 -19.42 9.00 -44.50
N LEU A 198 -20.45 9.06 -43.66
CA LEU A 198 -20.30 9.15 -42.21
C LEU A 198 -20.71 7.82 -41.56
N TYR A 199 -19.78 7.23 -40.81
CA TYR A 199 -20.02 6.03 -40.04
C TYR A 199 -20.34 6.38 -38.59
N THR A 200 -21.34 5.72 -38.02
CA THR A 200 -21.64 5.78 -36.59
C THR A 200 -21.28 4.45 -35.96
N TYR A 201 -20.47 4.48 -34.91
CA TYR A 201 -20.08 3.31 -34.14
C TYR A 201 -20.70 3.39 -32.75
N THR A 202 -21.44 2.35 -32.38
CA THR A 202 -22.17 2.31 -31.10
C THR A 202 -21.84 1.06 -30.31
N ALA A 203 -21.51 1.21 -29.03
CA ALA A 203 -21.43 0.12 -28.07
C ALA A 203 -22.45 0.35 -26.94
N ILE A 204 -23.18 -0.69 -26.56
CA ILE A 204 -24.03 -0.69 -25.37
C ILE A 204 -23.33 -1.55 -24.31
N VAL A 205 -22.97 -0.93 -23.19
CA VAL A 205 -22.23 -1.60 -22.11
C VAL A 205 -23.06 -1.54 -20.83
N GLU A 206 -23.20 -2.69 -20.17
CA GLU A 206 -23.83 -2.79 -18.85
C GLU A 206 -22.78 -2.63 -17.76
N ASN A 207 -23.05 -1.79 -16.76
CA ASN A 207 -22.24 -1.75 -15.56
C ASN A 207 -22.61 -2.96 -14.69
N THR A 208 -21.81 -4.01 -14.75
CA THR A 208 -22.03 -5.24 -13.98
C THR A 208 -21.36 -5.22 -12.61
N SER A 209 -20.71 -4.12 -12.22
CA SER A 209 -20.14 -3.95 -10.88
C SER A 209 -21.13 -3.32 -9.91
N ASP A 210 -20.69 -3.19 -8.66
CA ASP A 210 -21.39 -2.47 -7.58
C ASP A 210 -20.99 -0.99 -7.48
N ILE A 211 -20.12 -0.50 -8.37
CA ILE A 211 -19.61 0.88 -8.37
C ILE A 211 -20.53 1.78 -9.21
N SER A 212 -20.91 2.94 -8.67
CA SER A 212 -21.61 3.98 -9.42
C SER A 212 -20.59 4.95 -10.04
N PHE A 213 -20.40 4.88 -11.35
CA PHE A 213 -19.51 5.81 -12.06
C PHE A 213 -20.25 7.08 -12.49
N GLU A 214 -19.54 8.20 -12.47
CA GLU A 214 -19.98 9.50 -12.98
C GLU A 214 -18.90 10.09 -13.89
N ASN A 215 -19.31 10.93 -14.84
CA ASN A 215 -18.39 11.64 -15.76
C ASN A 215 -17.37 10.72 -16.44
N VAL A 216 -17.82 9.61 -17.02
CA VAL A 216 -16.93 8.65 -17.69
C VAL A 216 -16.59 9.19 -19.08
N TYR A 217 -15.30 9.35 -19.36
CA TYR A 217 -14.75 9.79 -20.64
C TYR A 217 -13.90 8.70 -21.28
N LEU A 218 -14.10 8.49 -22.57
CA LEU A 218 -13.36 7.53 -23.38
C LEU A 218 -12.64 8.23 -24.52
N ASN A 219 -11.41 7.80 -24.77
CA ASN A 219 -10.75 7.98 -26.06
C ASN A 219 -10.92 6.69 -26.85
N VAL A 220 -11.42 6.77 -28.08
CA VAL A 220 -11.72 5.61 -28.93
C VAL A 220 -10.83 5.67 -30.16
N ALA A 221 -9.83 4.79 -30.21
CA ALA A 221 -8.95 4.70 -31.37
C ALA A 221 -9.61 3.88 -32.48
N LEU A 222 -9.67 4.45 -33.69
CA LEU A 222 -10.22 3.82 -34.89
C LEU A 222 -9.09 3.27 -35.74
N TYR A 223 -9.20 2.01 -36.12
CA TYR A 223 -8.24 1.32 -36.97
C TYR A 223 -8.89 0.95 -38.30
N ASP A 224 -8.24 1.28 -39.41
CA ASP A 224 -8.70 0.93 -40.75
C ASP A 224 -8.56 -0.58 -41.04
N ALA A 225 -8.90 -1.00 -42.26
CA ALA A 225 -8.82 -2.39 -42.69
C ALA A 225 -7.40 -2.97 -42.68
N ASP A 226 -6.38 -2.11 -42.81
CA ASP A 226 -4.96 -2.49 -42.76
C ASP A 226 -4.42 -2.54 -41.32
N GLY A 227 -5.26 -2.18 -40.33
CA GLY A 227 -4.89 -2.14 -38.92
C GLY A 227 -4.07 -0.90 -38.54
N VAL A 228 -4.07 0.14 -39.37
CA VAL A 228 -3.44 1.43 -39.07
C VAL A 228 -4.38 2.24 -38.21
N ARG A 229 -3.85 2.86 -37.14
CA ARG A 229 -4.61 3.82 -36.32
C ARG A 229 -4.85 5.08 -37.15
N ALA A 230 -6.07 5.23 -37.65
CA ALA A 230 -6.45 6.29 -38.58
C ALA A 230 -6.97 7.54 -37.86
N GLU A 231 -7.68 7.38 -36.74
CA GLU A 231 -8.27 8.48 -35.97
C GLU A 231 -8.42 8.13 -34.47
N GLU A 232 -8.65 9.14 -33.63
CA GLU A 232 -9.13 9.00 -32.26
C GLU A 232 -10.36 9.89 -32.07
N CYS A 233 -11.45 9.31 -31.57
CA CYS A 233 -12.69 10.01 -31.25
C CYS A 233 -12.96 9.97 -29.74
N TYR A 234 -13.94 10.75 -29.28
CA TYR A 234 -14.33 10.82 -27.87
C TYR A 234 -15.77 10.34 -27.68
N ALA A 235 -16.01 9.59 -26.62
CA ALA A 235 -17.34 9.20 -26.16
C ALA A 235 -17.43 9.35 -24.64
N ASP A 236 -18.61 9.65 -24.13
CA ASP A 236 -18.80 9.88 -22.70
C ASP A 236 -20.19 9.48 -22.20
N THR A 237 -20.30 9.34 -20.88
CA THR A 237 -21.58 9.33 -20.17
C THR A 237 -21.44 10.07 -18.83
N SER A 238 -22.48 10.82 -18.47
CA SER A 238 -22.49 11.60 -17.22
C SER A 238 -22.72 10.74 -15.97
N ALA A 239 -23.41 9.62 -16.09
CA ALA A 239 -23.69 8.69 -15.00
C ALA A 239 -23.80 7.26 -15.53
N TRP A 240 -23.40 6.29 -14.71
CA TRP A 240 -23.47 4.88 -15.03
C TRP A 240 -23.62 4.04 -13.75
N ALA A 241 -24.86 3.86 -13.31
CA ALA A 241 -25.18 3.16 -12.07
C ALA A 241 -25.04 1.62 -12.21
N PRO A 242 -24.89 0.88 -11.09
CA PRO A 242 -24.93 -0.58 -11.10
C PRO A 242 -26.16 -1.14 -11.82
N GLY A 243 -25.93 -2.07 -12.75
CA GLY A 243 -26.94 -2.70 -13.61
C GLY A 243 -27.46 -1.82 -14.75
N GLU A 244 -27.01 -0.58 -14.88
CA GLU A 244 -27.42 0.32 -15.96
C GLU A 244 -26.67 0.02 -17.26
N LYS A 245 -27.40 0.13 -18.38
CA LYS A 245 -26.82 0.07 -19.72
C LYS A 245 -26.66 1.47 -20.28
N VAL A 246 -25.44 1.82 -20.67
CA VAL A 246 -25.14 3.09 -21.34
C VAL A 246 -24.71 2.83 -22.77
N LYS A 247 -24.99 3.81 -23.63
CA LYS A 247 -24.62 3.79 -25.04
C LYS A 247 -23.43 4.73 -25.25
N PHE A 248 -22.28 4.18 -25.63
CA PHE A 248 -21.14 4.96 -26.13
C PHE A 248 -21.22 5.05 -27.65
N GLU A 249 -21.09 6.25 -28.18
CA GLU A 249 -21.24 6.53 -29.61
C GLU A 249 -20.08 7.41 -30.09
N VAL A 250 -19.49 7.04 -31.23
CA VAL A 250 -18.55 7.89 -31.96
C VAL A 250 -18.94 7.94 -33.43
N MET A 251 -18.72 9.09 -34.07
CA MET A 251 -18.97 9.30 -35.49
C MET A 251 -17.66 9.67 -36.18
N SER A 252 -17.42 9.13 -37.36
CA SER A 252 -16.20 9.38 -38.14
C SER A 252 -16.43 9.07 -39.62
N GLU A 253 -15.67 9.73 -40.50
CA GLU A 253 -15.59 9.40 -41.93
C GLU A 253 -14.67 8.19 -42.21
N VAL A 254 -13.93 7.73 -41.20
CA VAL A 254 -13.07 6.54 -41.29
C VAL A 254 -13.92 5.29 -41.27
N ASP A 255 -13.83 4.47 -42.32
CA ASP A 255 -14.36 3.11 -42.33
C ASP A 255 -13.50 2.17 -41.48
N ALA A 256 -13.62 2.29 -40.16
CA ALA A 256 -12.88 1.51 -39.19
C ALA A 256 -13.30 0.03 -39.22
N SER A 257 -12.31 -0.86 -39.25
CA SER A 257 -12.46 -2.30 -39.08
C SER A 257 -12.43 -2.72 -37.61
N ARG A 258 -11.82 -1.90 -36.75
CA ARG A 258 -11.69 -2.16 -35.31
C ARG A 258 -11.66 -0.85 -34.52
N LEU A 259 -12.32 -0.86 -33.38
CA LEU A 259 -12.30 0.22 -32.39
C LEU A 259 -11.62 -0.28 -31.11
N ALA A 260 -10.88 0.59 -30.44
CA ALA A 260 -10.26 0.31 -29.15
C ALA A 260 -10.53 1.47 -28.18
N PRO A 261 -11.55 1.34 -27.30
CA PRO A 261 -11.81 2.33 -26.28
C PRO A 261 -10.74 2.27 -25.16
N THR A 262 -10.38 3.42 -24.63
CA THR A 262 -9.54 3.58 -23.43
C THR A 262 -10.17 4.61 -22.53
N VAL A 263 -10.23 4.34 -21.22
CA VAL A 263 -10.73 5.30 -20.22
C VAL A 263 -9.73 6.44 -20.11
N SER A 264 -10.19 7.67 -20.34
CA SER A 264 -9.40 8.89 -20.17
C SER A 264 -9.74 9.63 -18.87
N GLY A 265 -10.90 9.35 -18.26
CA GLY A 265 -11.24 9.84 -16.92
C GLY A 265 -12.60 9.36 -16.43
N TYR A 266 -12.80 9.38 -15.11
CA TYR A 266 -14.08 9.15 -14.45
C TYR A 266 -14.04 9.66 -13.00
N SER A 267 -15.21 9.73 -12.37
CA SER A 267 -15.39 9.86 -10.92
C SER A 267 -16.27 8.74 -10.40
N VAL A 268 -16.17 8.43 -9.10
CA VAL A 268 -17.07 7.49 -8.41
C VAL A 268 -17.98 8.28 -7.49
N LYS A 269 -19.27 7.95 -7.51
CA LYS A 269 -20.27 8.53 -6.62
C LYS A 269 -20.11 7.94 -5.22
N GLU A 270 -19.92 8.81 -4.22
CA GLU A 270 -19.92 8.45 -2.79
C GLU A 270 -21.27 7.91 -2.28
#